data_AF-W0Q395-F1
#
_entry.id   AF-W0Q395-F1
#
_cell.length_a   1.000
_cell.length_b   1.000
_cell.length_c   1.000
_cell.angle_alpha   90.00
_cell.angle_beta   90.00
_cell.angle_gamma   90.00
#
_symmetry.space_group_name_H-M   'P 1'
#
loop_
_entity.id
_entity.type
_entity.pdbx_description
1 polymer ?
#
loop_
_entity_poly.entity_id
_entity_poly.type
_entity_poly.pdbx_seq_one_letter_code
_entity_poly.pdbx_strand_id
1 'polypeptide(L)'
;MATEIKTKSLEQVEHKGAKSKGVNTVLWVLSIALLVVAAVGNTYFASHFSLIVRVLLLVVLLIGAVALAAITNQGQKAIHFIKDSRTELRKIIWPTRSEATQTTLIVLAMCVVVALVLWGIDSIIVALITFLTNLRF
;
A
#
# COMPACT_ATOMS: atom_id res chain seq x y z
N MET A 1 9.72 34.22 26.52
CA MET A 1 8.62 33.94 27.47
C MET A 1 7.31 33.55 26.77
N ALA A 2 6.72 34.34 25.87
CA ALA A 2 5.45 33.98 25.20
C ALA A 2 5.56 32.84 24.18
N THR A 3 6.70 32.73 23.48
CA THR A 3 6.97 31.66 22.50
C THR A 3 7.11 30.29 23.16
N GLU A 4 7.82 30.19 24.29
CA GLU A 4 8.02 28.94 25.03
C GLU A 4 6.72 28.39 25.64
N ILE A 5 5.83 29.26 26.12
CA ILE A 5 4.52 28.84 26.66
C ILE A 5 3.63 28.26 25.56
N LYS A 6 3.71 28.80 24.33
CA LYS A 6 2.95 28.29 23.18
C LYS A 6 3.50 26.95 22.67
N THR A 7 4.82 26.78 22.62
CA THR A 7 5.44 25.50 22.24
C THR A 7 5.12 24.41 23.27
N LYS A 8 5.24 24.72 24.57
CA LYS A 8 4.94 23.79 25.65
C LYS A 8 3.46 23.40 25.70
N SER A 9 2.54 24.34 25.44
CA SER A 9 1.10 24.02 25.40
C SER A 9 0.71 23.16 24.20
N LEU A 10 1.39 23.30 23.06
CA LEU A 10 1.21 22.44 21.88
C LEU A 10 1.77 21.02 22.12
N GLU A 11 2.97 20.89 22.70
CA GLU A 11 3.54 19.60 23.09
C GLU A 11 2.65 18.89 24.14
N GLN A 12 2.13 19.63 25.13
CA GLN A 12 1.25 19.06 26.15
C GLN A 12 -0.11 18.59 25.62
N VAL A 13 -0.61 19.18 24.52
CA VAL A 13 -1.84 18.73 23.85
C VAL A 13 -1.59 17.46 23.02
N GLU A 14 -0.41 17.31 22.40
CA GLU A 14 -0.02 16.05 21.73
C GLU A 14 0.12 14.89 22.72
N HIS A 15 0.69 15.17 23.91
CA HIS A 15 0.94 14.14 24.92
C HIS A 15 -0.29 13.71 25.74
N LYS A 16 -1.37 14.50 25.77
CA LYS A 16 -2.54 14.20 26.62
C LYS A 16 -3.37 12.98 26.16
N GLY A 17 -3.19 12.53 24.93
CA GLY A 17 -3.88 11.36 24.35
C GLY A 17 -2.99 10.12 24.14
N ALA A 18 -1.68 10.22 24.39
CA ALA A 18 -0.74 9.14 24.13
C ALA A 18 -0.73 8.13 25.30
N LYS A 19 -1.13 6.88 25.02
CA LYS A 19 -1.02 5.77 25.98
C LYS A 19 0.43 5.65 26.47
N SER A 20 0.62 5.37 27.77
CA SER A 20 1.97 5.28 28.34
C SER A 20 2.82 4.23 27.61
N LYS A 21 4.14 4.44 27.57
CA LYS A 21 5.09 3.58 26.85
C LYS A 21 4.91 2.11 27.22
N GLY A 22 4.70 1.80 28.50
CA GLY A 22 4.44 0.45 28.99
C GLY A 22 3.16 -0.17 28.44
N VAL A 23 2.03 0.55 28.49
CA VAL A 23 0.74 0.03 28.00
C VAL A 23 0.75 -0.14 26.48
N ASN A 24 1.43 0.74 25.74
CA ASN A 24 1.59 0.59 24.30
C ASN A 24 2.43 -0.65 23.94
N THR A 25 3.53 -0.91 24.65
CA THR A 25 4.34 -2.13 24.46
C THR A 25 3.51 -3.38 24.74
N VAL A 26 2.71 -3.39 25.81
CA VAL A 26 1.83 -4.52 26.14
C VAL A 26 0.81 -4.79 25.04
N LEU A 27 0.16 -3.75 24.49
CA LEU A 27 -0.77 -3.91 23.37
C LEU A 27 -0.11 -4.48 22.11
N TRP A 28 1.12 -4.05 21.81
CA TRP A 28 1.88 -4.57 20.69
C TRP A 28 2.24 -6.04 20.87
N VAL A 29 2.75 -6.41 22.05
CA VAL A 29 3.06 -7.80 22.39
C VAL A 29 1.80 -8.65 22.32
N LEU A 30 0.67 -8.17 22.84
CA LEU A 30 -0.60 -8.89 22.80
C LEU A 30 -1.10 -9.10 21.35
N SER A 31 -1.00 -8.07 20.50
CA SER A 31 -1.36 -8.18 19.08
C SER A 31 -0.48 -9.18 18.34
N ILE A 32 0.83 -9.18 18.58
CA ILE A 32 1.77 -10.13 17.96
C ILE A 32 1.49 -11.54 18.46
N ALA A 33 1.27 -11.71 19.76
CA ALA A 33 0.90 -12.99 20.35
C ALA A 33 -0.37 -13.56 19.70
N LEU A 34 -1.39 -12.73 19.48
CA LEU A 34 -2.62 -13.16 18.82
C LEU A 34 -2.39 -13.61 17.37
N LEU A 35 -1.51 -12.93 16.61
CA LEU A 35 -1.14 -13.34 15.26
C LEU A 35 -0.37 -14.67 15.24
N VAL A 36 0.54 -14.87 16.20
CA VAL A 36 1.26 -16.15 16.36
C VAL A 36 0.27 -17.26 16.68
N VAL A 37 -0.68 -17.03 17.59
CA VAL A 37 -1.75 -17.98 17.90
C VAL A 37 -2.59 -18.28 16.66
N ALA A 38 -2.92 -17.27 15.84
CA ALA A 38 -3.64 -17.50 14.58
C ALA A 38 -2.83 -18.35 13.60
N ALA A 39 -1.52 -18.08 13.44
CA ALA A 39 -0.65 -18.82 12.53
C ALA A 39 -0.40 -20.27 12.98
N VAL A 40 -0.18 -20.50 14.28
CA VAL A 40 0.01 -21.83 14.85
C VAL A 40 -1.31 -22.60 14.89
N GLY A 41 -2.42 -21.93 15.21
CA GLY A 41 -3.76 -22.49 15.10
C GLY A 41 -4.06 -22.92 13.66
N ASN A 42 -3.67 -22.12 12.68
CA ASN A 42 -3.83 -22.45 11.26
C ASN A 42 -3.14 -23.77 10.87
N THR A 43 -1.92 -24.01 11.35
CA THR A 43 -1.14 -25.21 11.01
C THR A 43 -1.58 -26.43 11.80
N TYR A 44 -1.94 -26.27 13.07
CA TYR A 44 -2.42 -27.37 13.92
C TYR A 44 -3.81 -27.87 13.51
N PHE A 45 -4.74 -26.97 13.22
CA PHE A 45 -6.10 -27.32 12.81
C PHE A 45 -6.21 -27.70 11.32
N ALA A 46 -5.13 -27.61 10.54
CA ALA A 46 -5.11 -27.98 9.13
C ALA A 46 -5.35 -29.48 8.88
N SER A 47 -5.03 -30.34 9.85
CA SER A 47 -5.11 -31.80 9.70
C SER A 47 -6.41 -32.43 10.23
N HIS A 48 -7.21 -31.71 11.03
CA HIS A 48 -8.35 -32.28 11.76
C HIS A 48 -9.73 -31.72 11.37
N PHE A 49 -9.84 -30.59 10.65
CA PHE A 49 -11.13 -29.90 10.45
C PHE A 49 -11.42 -29.51 9.00
N SER A 50 -12.73 -29.36 8.70
CA SER A 50 -13.27 -28.83 7.44
C SER A 50 -12.84 -27.38 7.19
N LEU A 51 -12.61 -27.04 5.91
CA LEU A 51 -12.06 -25.77 5.43
C LEU A 51 -12.81 -24.54 5.99
N ILE A 52 -14.14 -24.62 6.11
CA ILE A 52 -14.98 -23.49 6.52
C ILE A 52 -14.72 -23.02 7.95
N VAL A 53 -14.54 -23.95 8.90
CA VAL A 53 -14.34 -23.64 10.32
C VAL A 53 -12.99 -22.95 10.53
N ARG A 54 -11.97 -23.40 9.80
CA ARG A 54 -10.62 -22.83 9.83
C ARG A 54 -10.61 -21.39 9.35
N VAL A 55 -11.24 -21.12 8.20
CA VAL A 55 -11.29 -19.75 7.65
C VAL A 55 -12.01 -18.79 8.60
N LEU A 56 -13.16 -19.21 9.17
CA LEU A 56 -13.88 -18.37 10.13
C LEU A 56 -13.06 -18.07 11.39
N LEU A 57 -12.42 -19.09 11.97
CA LEU A 57 -11.59 -18.90 13.17
C LEU A 57 -10.41 -17.96 12.92
N LEU A 58 -9.73 -18.10 11.77
CA LEU A 58 -8.64 -17.20 11.39
C LEU A 58 -9.11 -15.77 11.18
N VAL A 59 -10.26 -15.58 10.52
CA VAL A 59 -10.83 -14.24 10.30
C VAL A 59 -11.12 -13.57 11.64
N VAL A 60 -11.72 -14.28 12.60
CA VAL A 60 -12.00 -13.74 13.94
C VAL A 60 -10.71 -13.34 14.66
N LEU A 61 -9.68 -14.20 14.65
CA LEU A 61 -8.39 -13.89 15.28
C LEU A 61 -7.66 -12.73 14.59
N LEU A 62 -7.69 -12.66 13.26
CA LEU A 62 -7.11 -11.55 12.51
C LEU A 62 -7.82 -10.23 12.81
N ILE A 63 -9.15 -10.23 12.85
CA ILE A 63 -9.93 -9.04 13.22
C ILE A 63 -9.56 -8.60 14.65
N GLY A 64 -9.45 -9.53 15.59
CA GLY A 64 -9.00 -9.24 16.95
C GLY A 64 -7.61 -8.62 17.01
N ALA A 65 -6.67 -9.13 16.21
CA ALA A 65 -5.29 -8.62 16.16
C ALA A 65 -5.28 -7.20 15.60
N VAL A 66 -6.00 -6.97 14.51
CA VAL A 66 -6.12 -5.64 13.89
C VAL A 66 -6.80 -4.65 14.84
N ALA A 67 -7.83 -5.07 15.58
CA ALA A 67 -8.50 -4.21 16.56
C ALA A 67 -7.54 -3.80 17.69
N LEU A 68 -6.77 -4.75 18.22
CA LEU A 68 -5.75 -4.46 19.24
C LEU A 68 -4.65 -3.54 18.71
N ALA A 69 -4.18 -3.77 17.48
CA ALA A 69 -3.21 -2.92 16.80
C ALA A 69 -3.75 -1.51 16.55
N ALA A 70 -5.04 -1.36 16.20
CA ALA A 70 -5.69 -0.07 15.98
C ALA A 70 -5.84 0.76 17.26
N ILE A 71 -5.96 0.11 18.43
CA ILE A 71 -6.02 0.78 19.74
C ILE A 71 -4.63 1.22 20.23
N THR A 72 -3.54 0.76 19.61
CA THR A 72 -2.17 1.23 19.93
C THR A 72 -2.00 2.70 19.58
N ASN A 73 -1.02 3.36 20.20
CA ASN A 73 -0.71 4.76 19.89
C ASN A 73 -0.36 4.95 18.41
N GLN A 74 0.39 4.01 17.82
CA GLN A 74 0.71 4.02 16.39
C GLN A 74 -0.54 3.80 15.52
N GLY A 75 -1.46 2.93 15.94
CA GLY A 75 -2.74 2.70 15.27
C GLY A 75 -3.62 3.95 15.24
N GLN A 76 -3.75 4.64 16.38
CA GLN A 76 -4.51 5.91 16.46
C GLN A 76 -3.88 7.01 15.60
N LYS A 77 -2.54 7.12 15.59
CA LYS A 77 -1.82 8.03 14.69
C LYS A 77 -2.11 7.74 13.22
N ALA A 78 -2.10 6.47 12.82
CA ALA A 78 -2.42 6.08 11.44
C ALA A 78 -3.87 6.42 11.06
N ILE A 79 -4.83 6.19 11.97
CA ILE A 79 -6.25 6.54 11.73
C ILE A 79 -6.41 8.06 11.58
N HIS A 80 -5.76 8.84 12.43
CA HIS A 80 -5.76 10.30 12.33
C HIS A 80 -5.15 10.76 11.00
N PHE A 81 -4.00 10.19 10.63
CA PHE A 81 -3.33 10.48 9.36
C PHE A 81 -4.21 10.16 8.14
N ILE A 82 -4.98 9.07 8.16
CA ILE A 82 -5.94 8.75 7.10
C ILE A 82 -7.05 9.81 7.02
N LYS A 83 -7.55 10.28 8.17
CA LYS A 83 -8.57 11.33 8.23
C LYS A 83 -8.04 12.65 7.66
N ASP A 84 -6.82 13.02 8.01
CA ASP A 84 -6.15 14.21 7.49
C ASP A 84 -5.88 14.08 5.97
N SER A 85 -5.37 12.92 5.54
CA SER A 85 -5.12 12.60 4.13
C SER A 85 -6.39 12.72 3.29
N ARG A 86 -7.55 12.29 3.78
CA ARG A 86 -8.83 12.49 3.07
C ARG A 86 -9.17 13.95 2.85
N THR A 87 -8.76 14.84 3.75
CA THR A 87 -8.97 16.28 3.62
C THR A 87 -8.05 16.87 2.55
N GLU A 88 -6.82 16.39 2.46
CA GLU A 88 -5.87 16.75 1.39
C GLU A 88 -6.27 16.18 0.03
N LEU A 89 -6.78 14.95 -0.03
CA LEU A 89 -7.28 14.33 -1.25
C LEU A 89 -8.43 15.14 -1.88
N ARG A 90 -9.20 15.90 -1.09
CA ARG A 90 -10.24 16.81 -1.61
C ARG A 90 -9.66 18.05 -2.29
N LYS A 91 -8.41 18.41 -2.00
CA LYS A 91 -7.70 19.50 -2.68
C LYS A 91 -7.13 19.05 -4.03
N ILE A 92 -7.15 17.74 -4.33
CA ILE A 92 -6.75 17.22 -5.63
C ILE A 92 -7.83 17.63 -6.63
N ILE A 93 -7.45 18.56 -7.48
CA ILE A 93 -8.24 18.94 -8.66
C ILE A 93 -8.05 17.78 -9.64
N TRP A 94 -9.02 16.87 -9.67
CA TRP A 94 -9.01 15.80 -10.65
C TRP A 94 -9.13 16.41 -12.04
N PRO A 95 -8.26 16.01 -12.99
CA PRO A 95 -8.27 16.58 -14.32
C PRO A 95 -9.64 16.38 -14.96
N THR A 96 -10.09 17.38 -15.70
CA THR A 96 -11.33 17.26 -16.45
C THR A 96 -11.19 16.14 -17.50
N ARG A 97 -12.31 15.51 -17.89
CA ARG A 97 -12.26 14.41 -18.88
C ARG A 97 -11.56 14.84 -20.17
N SER A 98 -11.70 16.10 -20.55
CA SER A 98 -11.05 16.69 -21.73
C SER A 98 -9.52 16.72 -21.58
N GLU A 99 -9.01 17.24 -20.46
CA GLU A 99 -7.57 17.30 -20.19
C GLU A 99 -6.96 15.90 -20.14
N ALA A 100 -7.62 14.96 -19.46
CA ALA A 100 -7.18 13.58 -19.37
C ALA A 100 -7.08 12.93 -20.77
N THR A 101 -8.10 13.09 -21.61
CA THR A 101 -8.08 12.56 -22.98
C THR A 101 -6.99 13.19 -23.84
N GLN A 102 -6.73 14.48 -23.68
CA GLN A 102 -5.69 15.18 -24.44
C GLN A 102 -4.30 14.63 -24.09
N THR A 103 -3.99 14.49 -22.80
CA THR A 103 -2.71 13.92 -22.37
C THR A 103 -2.57 12.46 -22.80
N THR A 104 -3.63 11.65 -22.68
CA THR A 104 -3.60 10.26 -23.17
C THR A 104 -3.37 10.18 -24.67
N LEU A 105 -3.99 11.05 -25.47
CA LEU A 105 -3.80 11.08 -26.92
C LEU A 105 -2.35 11.46 -27.28
N ILE A 106 -1.77 12.44 -26.59
CA ILE A 106 -0.36 12.82 -26.75
C ILE A 106 0.56 11.63 -26.45
N VAL A 107 0.35 10.93 -25.32
CA VAL A 107 1.13 9.74 -24.96
C VAL A 107 0.94 8.63 -25.98
N LEU A 108 -0.29 8.40 -26.44
CA LEU A 108 -0.60 7.39 -27.46
C LEU A 108 0.12 7.68 -28.77
N ALA A 109 0.12 8.93 -29.22
CA ALA A 109 0.85 9.34 -30.42
C ALA A 109 2.35 9.08 -30.27
N MET A 110 2.94 9.41 -29.12
CA MET A 110 4.34 9.10 -28.82
C MET A 110 4.62 7.59 -28.83
N CYS A 111 3.73 6.77 -28.23
CA CYS A 111 3.85 5.31 -28.26
C CYS A 111 3.81 4.76 -29.70
N VAL A 112 2.93 5.28 -30.56
CA VAL A 112 2.84 4.87 -31.98
C VAL A 112 4.14 5.20 -32.72
N VAL A 113 4.69 6.40 -32.51
CA VAL A 113 5.98 6.78 -33.13
C VAL A 113 7.09 5.84 -32.71
N VAL A 114 7.23 5.55 -31.41
CA VAL A 114 8.25 4.62 -30.91
C VAL A 114 8.04 3.21 -31.44
N ALA A 115 6.79 2.73 -31.47
CA ALA A 115 6.46 1.41 -32.01
C ALA A 115 6.81 1.28 -33.50
N LEU A 116 6.54 2.31 -34.31
CA LEU A 116 6.91 2.32 -35.73
C LEU A 116 8.42 2.35 -35.94
N VAL A 117 9.15 3.12 -35.13
CA VAL A 117 10.62 3.18 -35.21
C VAL A 117 11.24 1.82 -34.88
N LEU A 118 10.81 1.20 -33.77
CA LEU A 118 11.28 -0.14 -33.41
C LEU A 118 10.94 -1.15 -34.50
N TRP A 119 9.67 -1.22 -34.92
CA TRP A 119 9.23 -2.11 -35.99
C TRP A 119 10.04 -1.95 -37.30
N GLY A 120 10.38 -0.72 -37.67
CA GLY A 120 11.21 -0.44 -38.84
C GLY A 120 12.64 -0.99 -38.68
N ILE A 121 13.26 -0.76 -37.53
CA ILE A 121 14.61 -1.27 -37.23
C ILE A 121 14.62 -2.80 -37.20
N ASP A 122 13.67 -3.41 -36.50
CA ASP A 122 13.51 -4.87 -36.43
C ASP A 122 13.35 -5.49 -37.82
N SER A 123 12.52 -4.86 -38.68
CA SER A 123 12.30 -5.31 -40.06
C SER A 123 13.57 -5.24 -40.91
N ILE A 124 14.36 -4.16 -40.78
CA ILE A 124 15.63 -3.99 -41.50
C ILE A 124 16.64 -5.05 -41.05
N ILE A 125 16.74 -5.30 -39.74
CA ILE A 125 17.66 -6.31 -39.19
C ILE A 125 17.31 -7.70 -39.76
N VAL A 126 16.03 -8.09 -39.75
CA VAL A 126 15.58 -9.38 -40.29
C VAL A 126 15.84 -9.48 -41.79
N ALA A 127 15.57 -8.42 -42.56
CA ALA A 127 15.84 -8.39 -43.99
C ALA A 127 17.34 -8.59 -44.28
N LEU A 128 18.20 -7.92 -43.53
CA LEU A 128 19.66 -7.99 -43.70
C LEU A 128 20.21 -9.37 -43.32
N ILE A 129 19.73 -9.97 -42.22
CA ILE A 129 20.09 -11.34 -41.82
C ILE A 129 19.65 -12.35 -42.89
N THR A 130 18.43 -12.20 -43.42
CA THR A 130 17.89 -13.09 -44.46
C THR A 130 18.69 -12.96 -45.75
N PHE A 131 19.04 -11.73 -46.16
CA PHE A 131 19.87 -11.48 -47.34
C PHE A 131 21.25 -12.14 -47.22
N LEU A 132 21.93 -11.96 -46.08
CA LEU A 132 23.24 -12.58 -45.83
C LEU A 132 23.19 -14.10 -45.80
N THR A 133 22.09 -14.67 -45.28
CA THR A 133 21.90 -16.12 -45.21
C THR A 133 21.60 -16.71 -46.59
N ASN A 134 20.78 -16.02 -47.40
CA ASN A 134 20.46 -16.43 -48.77
C ASN A 134 21.71 -16.39 -49.68
N LEU A 135 22.62 -15.43 -49.47
CA LEU A 135 23.87 -15.32 -50.23
C LEU A 135 24.88 -16.45 -49.93
N ARG A 136 24.70 -17.21 -48.83
CA ARG A 136 25.59 -18.31 -48.43
C ARG A 136 25.09 -19.70 -48.87
N PHE A 137 24.08 -19.74 -49.74
CA PHE A 137 23.68 -20.91 -50.53
C PHE A 137 23.71 -20.55 -52.02
#